data_AF-A0A4R5E8Y3-F1
#
_entry.id   AF-A0A4R5E8Y3-F1
#
_cell.length_a   1.000
_cell.length_b   1.000
_cell.length_c   1.000
_cell.angle_alpha   90.00
_cell.angle_beta   90.00
_cell.angle_gamma   90.00
#
_symmetry.space_group_name_H-M   'P 1'
#
loop_
_entity.id
_entity.type
_entity.pdbx_description
1 polymer ?
#
loop_
_entity_poly.entity_id
_entity_poly.type
_entity_poly.pdbx_seq_one_letter_code
_entity_poly.pdbx_strand_id
1 'polypeptide(L)'
;MTAAHGVPAGVPAGVQGTLDDLGTPLSEVTFVVVDLETTGGSAADSAITEIGAVKVRGGEDLGELGTLVDPGGPVPPFITALTGITTAMVSAAPRIESVLPAFLEFARGCVLVAHNASFDIGFLKAACAEHGYAWPAFPVVDTVDLARRVLSREEVPNCKLGTLARFFRTSTEPTHRALADARATVEVLHGLIERLGSFNVTSFEEMRGFAKAPTPEQRRKRHLADGVPSTPGVYLFEDASGEVLYVGKSGDLRSRVRSYFTGSETRGRVREMVGLAENVRTIECATGLEAEVRELRLIAEHKPRYNRRSKFPERAIWLKLTVEPFPRLSIVRECRTDGARYLGPISSRRQAEEARAALHEAVPLRQCTQRLTLRLVERGRARACALAEIGRCGAPCDGRESPDAYAVHVGTARSVMEGDVRPVVAAAQVRIDRLASELRYEEAAAQRDRLAAFVRAAARGQRLAALARLPELVAARPGFDGGWELAVVRYGRLAAAGTVPPRAHPRPYVDALVATAETVFPPAGEAPGGVALGEPPSAGATAEEMECVLRWLDLPGVRLVEVDGAWTCPAHGAEGLRAFIDRAYERTHDRGRDRAYERREASRPRGVRPLR
;
A
#
# COMPACT_ATOMS: atom_id res chain seq x y z
N MET A 1 -2.81 23.40 -25.86
CA MET A 1 -2.69 23.89 -24.47
C MET A 1 -3.22 22.83 -23.54
N THR A 2 -2.33 22.31 -22.71
CA THR A 2 -2.42 21.11 -21.87
C THR A 2 -2.68 21.48 -20.41
N ALA A 3 -3.63 20.82 -19.75
CA ALA A 3 -3.67 20.55 -18.31
C ALA A 3 -4.76 19.49 -18.04
N ALA A 4 -4.39 18.23 -17.85
CA ALA A 4 -4.05 17.61 -16.56
C ALA A 4 -5.29 17.25 -15.73
N HIS A 5 -5.79 16.02 -15.94
CA HIS A 5 -6.69 15.30 -15.05
C HIS A 5 -6.01 14.01 -14.61
N GLY A 6 -6.00 13.78 -13.30
CA GLY A 6 -5.52 12.55 -12.67
C GLY A 6 -5.96 12.54 -11.21
N VAL A 7 -7.09 11.90 -10.95
CA VAL A 7 -7.64 11.62 -9.62
C VAL A 7 -6.77 10.56 -8.94
N PRO A 8 -6.28 10.75 -7.70
CA PRO A 8 -5.61 9.67 -6.98
C PRO A 8 -6.63 8.81 -6.22
N ALA A 9 -6.38 7.50 -6.29
CA ALA A 9 -7.07 6.44 -5.56
C ALA A 9 -6.91 6.59 -4.02
N GLY A 10 -7.85 5.99 -3.29
CA GLY A 10 -7.88 5.97 -1.83
C GLY A 10 -6.60 5.39 -1.23
N VAL A 11 -5.97 6.16 -0.36
CA VAL A 11 -4.75 5.81 0.38
C VAL A 11 -5.15 5.06 1.67
N PRO A 12 -4.61 3.86 1.96
CA PRO A 12 -4.72 3.27 3.29
C PRO A 12 -3.96 4.12 4.32
N ALA A 13 -4.44 4.11 5.56
CA ALA A 13 -4.03 4.99 6.64
C ALA A 13 -2.54 4.86 7.04
N GLY A 14 -1.92 6.01 7.33
CA GLY A 14 -1.01 6.22 8.47
C GLY A 14 0.31 5.45 8.57
N VAL A 15 0.75 4.76 7.53
CA VAL A 15 2.15 4.29 7.42
C VAL A 15 2.83 5.18 6.38
N GLN A 16 4.09 5.58 6.62
CA GLN A 16 4.97 5.83 5.48
C GLN A 16 4.86 4.58 4.64
N GLY A 17 4.23 4.67 3.45
CA GLY A 17 4.27 3.55 2.53
C GLY A 17 5.74 3.19 2.45
N THR A 18 6.11 2.00 2.92
CA THR A 18 7.41 1.47 2.56
C THR A 18 7.44 1.52 1.05
N LEU A 19 8.61 1.68 0.47
CA LEU A 19 8.76 1.83 -0.98
C LEU A 19 8.08 0.69 -1.78
N ASP A 20 7.66 -0.36 -1.07
CA ASP A 20 6.75 -1.48 -1.32
C ASP A 20 5.33 -1.10 -1.81
N ASP A 21 4.82 0.11 -1.53
CA ASP A 21 3.45 0.57 -1.88
C ASP A 21 3.27 0.95 -3.37
N LEU A 22 4.25 0.64 -4.24
CA LEU A 22 4.34 1.20 -5.61
C LEU A 22 4.59 0.17 -6.71
N GLY A 23 4.60 -1.12 -6.40
CA GLY A 23 4.85 -2.16 -7.40
C GLY A 23 3.85 -3.32 -7.34
N THR A 24 3.70 -4.03 -8.46
CA THR A 24 2.90 -5.24 -8.55
C THR A 24 3.58 -6.32 -7.70
N PRO A 25 2.95 -6.88 -6.65
CA PRO A 25 3.56 -7.92 -5.82
C PRO A 25 4.01 -9.09 -6.69
N LEU A 26 5.22 -9.63 -6.49
CA LEU A 26 5.75 -10.72 -7.33
C LEU A 26 4.83 -11.96 -7.33
N SER A 27 4.13 -12.21 -6.22
CA SER A 27 3.12 -13.27 -6.09
C SER A 27 1.91 -13.08 -7.01
N GLU A 28 1.60 -11.83 -7.39
CA GLU A 28 0.47 -11.49 -8.24
C GLU A 28 0.84 -11.39 -9.72
N VAL A 29 2.13 -11.43 -10.08
CA VAL A 29 2.61 -11.33 -11.46
C VAL A 29 2.46 -12.66 -12.18
N THR A 30 1.87 -12.63 -13.36
CA THR A 30 1.86 -13.78 -14.28
C THR A 30 3.08 -13.72 -15.18
N PHE A 31 3.94 -14.73 -15.10
CA PHE A 31 5.11 -14.89 -15.94
C PHE A 31 4.83 -15.91 -17.05
N VAL A 32 5.40 -15.68 -18.23
CA VAL A 32 5.54 -16.69 -19.27
C VAL A 32 7.03 -16.88 -19.53
N VAL A 33 7.55 -18.02 -19.08
CA VAL A 33 8.92 -18.43 -19.36
C VAL A 33 8.94 -19.07 -20.73
N VAL A 34 9.77 -18.56 -21.63
CA VAL A 34 9.88 -19.03 -23.02
C VAL A 34 11.32 -19.40 -23.34
N ASP A 35 11.46 -20.46 -24.11
CA ASP A 35 12.72 -20.96 -24.67
C ASP A 35 12.48 -21.43 -26.11
N LEU A 36 13.47 -21.25 -26.98
CA LEU A 36 13.40 -21.61 -28.40
C LEU A 36 14.59 -22.47 -28.81
N GLU A 37 14.31 -23.48 -29.63
CA GLU A 37 15.33 -24.12 -30.45
C GLU A 37 15.29 -23.55 -31.88
N THR A 38 16.46 -23.41 -32.50
CA THR A 38 16.59 -22.74 -33.80
C THR A 38 17.59 -23.46 -34.70
N THR A 39 17.56 -23.15 -36.00
CA THR A 39 18.54 -23.68 -36.97
C THR A 39 19.92 -23.01 -36.87
N GLY A 40 20.10 -22.02 -35.99
CA GLY A 40 21.33 -21.23 -35.89
C GLY A 40 21.22 -20.03 -34.94
N GLY A 41 22.30 -19.26 -34.82
CA GLY A 41 22.47 -18.30 -33.72
C GLY A 41 21.83 -16.92 -33.93
N SER A 42 21.23 -16.63 -35.09
CA SER A 42 20.74 -15.29 -35.43
C SER A 42 19.40 -15.35 -36.14
N ALA A 43 18.49 -14.47 -35.73
CA ALA A 43 17.16 -14.36 -36.33
C ALA A 43 17.15 -13.77 -37.76
N ALA A 44 18.28 -13.28 -38.26
CA ALA A 44 18.38 -12.72 -39.61
C ALA A 44 18.51 -13.81 -40.69
N ASP A 45 19.05 -14.98 -40.32
CA ASP A 45 19.47 -16.04 -41.24
C ASP A 45 19.10 -17.45 -40.75
N SER A 46 18.45 -17.55 -39.58
CA SER A 46 18.01 -18.82 -38.98
C SER A 46 16.52 -18.79 -38.67
N ALA A 47 15.91 -19.97 -38.58
CA ALA A 47 14.50 -20.15 -38.27
C ALA A 47 14.29 -20.92 -36.97
N ILE A 48 13.12 -20.77 -36.37
CA ILE A 48 12.69 -21.49 -35.16
C ILE A 48 12.32 -22.93 -35.53
N THR A 49 12.81 -23.91 -34.76
CA THR A 49 12.53 -25.34 -34.93
C THR A 49 11.68 -25.92 -33.79
N GLU A 50 11.67 -25.29 -32.62
CA GLU A 50 10.80 -25.64 -31.50
C GLU A 50 10.52 -24.40 -30.65
N ILE A 51 9.30 -24.30 -30.11
CA ILE A 51 8.94 -23.32 -29.09
C ILE A 51 8.44 -24.04 -27.85
N GLY A 52 8.96 -23.64 -26.69
CA GLY A 52 8.51 -24.10 -25.38
C GLY A 52 8.18 -22.89 -24.51
N ALA A 53 7.01 -22.88 -23.89
CA ALA A 53 6.60 -21.83 -22.99
C ALA A 53 5.79 -22.38 -21.81
N VAL A 54 6.09 -21.89 -20.61
CA VAL A 54 5.39 -22.25 -19.37
C VAL A 54 4.84 -20.97 -18.74
N LYS A 55 3.55 -20.96 -18.43
CA LYS A 55 2.88 -19.83 -17.76
C LYS A 55 2.72 -20.14 -16.28
N VAL A 56 3.20 -19.23 -15.43
CA VAL A 56 3.20 -19.41 -13.98
C VAL A 56 2.72 -18.15 -13.26
N ARG A 57 2.10 -18.31 -12.08
CA ARG A 57 1.74 -17.20 -11.18
C ARG A 57 1.78 -17.69 -9.73
N GLY A 58 2.44 -16.93 -8.85
CA GLY A 58 2.46 -17.25 -7.42
C GLY A 58 3.08 -18.61 -7.07
N GLY A 59 3.91 -19.17 -7.94
CA GLY A 59 4.49 -20.52 -7.80
C GLY A 59 3.63 -21.65 -8.36
N GLU A 60 2.46 -21.35 -8.95
CA GLU A 60 1.59 -22.33 -9.59
C GLU A 60 1.71 -22.30 -11.11
N ASP A 61 1.70 -23.48 -11.74
CA ASP A 61 1.68 -23.65 -13.19
C ASP A 61 0.25 -23.44 -13.72
N LEU A 62 0.08 -22.44 -14.58
CA LEU A 62 -1.20 -22.08 -15.19
C LEU A 62 -1.40 -22.71 -16.58
N GLY A 63 -0.33 -23.20 -17.19
CA GLY A 63 -0.39 -23.91 -18.46
C GLY A 63 0.93 -23.92 -19.21
N GLU A 64 1.01 -24.75 -20.23
CA GLU A 64 2.18 -24.93 -21.08
C GLU A 64 1.80 -24.85 -22.55
N LEU A 65 2.74 -24.39 -23.37
CA LEU A 65 2.68 -24.42 -24.83
C LEU A 65 4.01 -24.99 -25.32
N GLY A 66 3.95 -26.11 -26.05
CA GLY A 66 5.12 -26.74 -26.64
C GLY A 66 4.79 -27.27 -28.02
N THR A 67 5.58 -26.89 -29.04
CA THR A 67 5.44 -27.47 -30.38
C THR A 67 6.74 -27.38 -31.16
N LEU A 68 6.99 -28.40 -31.98
CA LEU A 68 7.94 -28.28 -33.09
C LEU A 68 7.41 -27.27 -34.10
N VAL A 69 8.33 -26.67 -34.83
CA VAL A 69 8.06 -25.68 -35.88
C VAL A 69 8.82 -26.08 -37.13
N ASP A 70 8.17 -26.05 -38.29
CA ASP A 70 8.84 -26.26 -39.57
C ASP A 70 9.62 -25.01 -39.99
N PRO A 71 10.96 -25.03 -39.98
CA PRO A 71 11.79 -23.90 -40.37
C PRO A 71 11.76 -23.62 -41.89
N GLY A 72 11.21 -24.53 -42.71
CA GLY A 72 11.12 -24.39 -44.17
C GLY A 72 12.38 -24.78 -44.92
N GLY A 73 13.33 -25.39 -44.22
CA GLY A 73 14.61 -25.82 -44.74
C GLY A 73 15.22 -26.93 -43.88
N PRO A 74 16.37 -27.47 -44.28
CA PRO A 74 17.03 -28.52 -43.53
C PRO A 74 17.57 -27.99 -42.18
N VAL A 75 17.47 -28.80 -41.13
CA VAL A 75 18.13 -28.53 -39.85
C VAL A 75 19.61 -28.91 -39.98
N PRO A 76 20.56 -28.01 -39.70
CA PRO A 76 21.99 -28.32 -39.81
C PRO A 76 22.41 -29.51 -38.93
N PRO A 77 23.38 -30.34 -39.37
CA PRO A 77 23.82 -31.52 -38.60
C PRO A 77 24.30 -31.21 -37.19
N PHE A 78 24.97 -30.07 -36.98
CA PHE A 78 25.46 -29.68 -35.66
C PHE A 78 24.31 -29.28 -34.70
N ILE A 79 23.22 -28.69 -35.21
CA ILE A 79 22.01 -28.40 -34.42
C ILE A 79 21.31 -29.71 -34.06
N THR A 80 21.18 -30.62 -35.03
CA THR A 80 20.62 -31.96 -34.78
C THR A 80 21.38 -32.68 -33.67
N ALA A 81 22.72 -32.60 -33.67
CA ALA A 81 23.55 -33.19 -32.63
C ALA A 81 23.40 -32.53 -31.25
N LEU A 82 23.04 -31.25 -31.21
CA LEU A 82 22.86 -30.47 -29.98
C LEU A 82 21.48 -30.67 -29.35
N THR A 83 20.41 -30.59 -30.15
CA THR A 83 19.02 -30.55 -29.68
C THR A 83 18.28 -31.88 -29.88
N GLY A 84 18.82 -32.77 -30.71
CA GLY A 84 18.15 -33.99 -31.15
C GLY A 84 17.02 -33.75 -32.16
N ILE A 85 16.74 -32.49 -32.55
CA ILE A 85 15.70 -32.17 -33.53
C ILE A 85 16.23 -32.43 -34.94
N THR A 86 15.61 -33.39 -35.63
CA THR A 86 15.98 -33.74 -37.01
C THR A 86 15.07 -33.02 -38.02
N THR A 87 15.55 -32.83 -39.26
CA THR A 87 14.71 -32.31 -40.36
C THR A 87 13.42 -33.11 -40.52
N ALA A 88 13.46 -34.43 -40.40
CA ALA A 88 12.29 -35.29 -40.52
C ALA A 88 11.21 -35.01 -39.46
N MET A 89 11.61 -34.60 -38.24
CA MET A 89 10.67 -34.25 -37.17
C MET A 89 9.94 -32.94 -37.46
N VAL A 90 10.66 -31.94 -38.00
CA VAL A 90 10.12 -30.60 -38.23
C VAL A 90 9.38 -30.47 -39.55
N SER A 91 9.69 -31.26 -40.58
CA SER A 91 9.02 -31.16 -41.89
C SER A 91 7.52 -31.43 -41.87
N ALA A 92 7.01 -32.12 -40.85
CA ALA A 92 5.58 -32.36 -40.65
C ALA A 92 4.95 -31.42 -39.60
N ALA A 93 5.74 -30.54 -38.98
CA ALA A 93 5.31 -29.62 -37.95
C ALA A 93 4.66 -28.37 -38.57
N PRO A 94 3.83 -27.62 -37.81
CA PRO A 94 3.28 -26.36 -38.30
C PRO A 94 4.40 -25.33 -38.55
N ARG A 95 4.21 -24.48 -39.57
CA ARG A 95 5.08 -23.33 -39.82
C ARG A 95 4.88 -22.25 -38.76
N ILE A 96 5.86 -21.37 -38.59
CA ILE A 96 5.85 -20.34 -37.55
C ILE A 96 4.64 -19.39 -37.65
N GLU A 97 4.15 -19.08 -38.85
CA GLU A 97 2.97 -18.23 -39.07
C GLU A 97 1.68 -18.81 -38.46
N SER A 98 1.62 -20.13 -38.28
CA SER A 98 0.49 -20.82 -37.63
C SER A 98 0.65 -20.89 -36.11
N VAL A 99 1.89 -20.93 -35.61
CA VAL A 99 2.20 -21.08 -34.18
C VAL A 99 2.24 -19.73 -33.46
N LEU A 100 2.75 -18.69 -34.12
CA LEU A 100 2.98 -17.37 -33.56
C LEU A 100 1.72 -16.73 -32.94
N PRO A 101 0.52 -16.78 -33.57
CA PRO A 101 -0.69 -16.20 -32.98
C PRO A 101 -1.09 -16.89 -31.67
N ALA A 102 -0.93 -18.21 -31.59
CA ALA A 102 -1.22 -18.97 -30.39
C ALA A 102 -0.26 -18.59 -29.26
N PHE A 103 1.03 -18.42 -29.54
CA PHE A 103 2.00 -17.94 -28.57
C PHE A 103 1.69 -16.51 -28.08
N LEU A 104 1.39 -15.57 -28.99
CA LEU A 104 1.09 -14.19 -28.61
C LEU A 104 -0.16 -14.09 -27.74
N GLU A 105 -1.18 -14.91 -28.02
CA GLU A 105 -2.37 -14.99 -27.18
C GLU A 105 -2.06 -15.65 -25.83
N PHE A 106 -1.26 -16.73 -25.84
CA PHE A 106 -0.79 -17.36 -24.61
C PHE A 106 0.00 -16.37 -23.73
N ALA A 107 0.82 -15.50 -24.31
CA ALA A 107 1.62 -14.52 -23.55
C ALA A 107 0.87 -13.23 -23.17
N ARG A 108 -0.37 -13.02 -23.64
CA ARG A 108 -1.09 -11.75 -23.48
C ARG A 108 -1.18 -11.33 -22.00
N GLY A 109 -0.78 -10.08 -21.72
CA GLY A 109 -0.84 -9.50 -20.37
C GLY A 109 0.20 -10.04 -19.38
N CYS A 110 1.11 -10.90 -19.81
CA CYS A 110 2.13 -11.52 -18.96
C CYS A 110 3.48 -10.78 -19.06
N VAL A 111 4.36 -11.06 -18.11
CA VAL A 111 5.80 -10.74 -18.19
C VAL A 111 6.52 -11.90 -18.87
N LEU A 112 7.26 -11.63 -19.94
CA LEU A 112 8.09 -12.65 -20.59
C LEU A 112 9.38 -12.85 -19.81
N VAL A 113 9.78 -14.11 -19.65
CA VAL A 113 11.03 -14.51 -19.01
C VAL A 113 11.76 -15.44 -19.96
N ALA A 114 13.07 -15.25 -20.12
CA ALA A 114 13.92 -16.18 -20.86
C ALA A 114 15.34 -16.19 -20.26
N HIS A 115 16.11 -17.22 -20.56
CA HIS A 115 17.49 -17.33 -20.14
C HIS A 115 18.40 -16.83 -21.25
N ASN A 116 19.02 -15.65 -21.09
CA ASN A 116 19.64 -14.88 -22.18
C ASN A 116 18.60 -14.29 -23.16
N ALA A 117 17.58 -13.62 -22.59
CA ALA A 117 16.34 -13.25 -23.25
C ALA A 117 16.48 -12.46 -24.57
N SER A 118 17.61 -11.78 -24.82
CA SER A 118 17.83 -11.13 -26.12
C SER A 118 17.76 -12.09 -27.31
N PHE A 119 18.08 -13.37 -27.10
CA PHE A 119 18.04 -14.40 -28.13
C PHE A 119 16.59 -14.75 -28.50
N ASP A 120 15.84 -15.33 -27.57
CA ASP A 120 14.47 -15.82 -27.81
C ASP A 120 13.53 -14.69 -28.24
N ILE A 121 13.60 -13.56 -27.51
CA ILE A 121 12.78 -12.39 -27.82
C ILE A 121 13.19 -11.77 -29.17
N GLY A 122 14.46 -11.90 -29.57
CA GLY A 122 14.93 -11.49 -30.88
C GLY A 122 14.27 -12.28 -32.02
N PHE A 123 14.25 -13.61 -31.90
CA PHE A 123 13.59 -14.50 -32.86
C PHE A 123 12.08 -14.26 -32.94
N LEU A 124 11.40 -14.13 -31.79
CA LEU A 124 9.95 -13.88 -31.78
C LEU A 124 9.59 -12.50 -32.36
N LYS A 125 10.43 -11.48 -32.13
CA LYS A 125 10.26 -10.16 -32.77
C LYS A 125 10.45 -10.22 -34.27
N ALA A 126 11.45 -10.97 -34.74
CA ALA A 126 11.70 -11.17 -36.17
C ALA A 126 10.52 -11.90 -36.84
N ALA A 127 10.02 -12.99 -36.24
CA ALA A 127 8.84 -13.71 -36.73
C ALA A 127 7.59 -12.81 -36.76
N CYS A 128 7.39 -11.96 -35.75
CA CYS A 128 6.32 -10.96 -35.77
C CYS A 128 6.47 -9.97 -36.93
N ALA A 129 7.67 -9.43 -37.14
CA ALA A 129 7.93 -8.48 -38.21
C ALA A 129 7.73 -9.10 -39.61
N GLU A 130 8.19 -10.34 -39.80
CA GLU A 130 8.06 -11.09 -41.05
C GLU A 130 6.60 -11.39 -41.42
N HIS A 131 5.78 -11.76 -40.44
CA HIS A 131 4.38 -12.15 -40.66
C HIS A 131 3.35 -11.03 -40.37
N GLY A 132 3.81 -9.79 -40.24
CA GLY A 132 2.92 -8.62 -40.12
C GLY A 132 2.24 -8.43 -38.76
N TYR A 133 2.76 -9.06 -37.70
CA TYR A 133 2.30 -8.86 -36.33
C TYR A 133 3.08 -7.73 -35.66
N ALA A 134 2.37 -6.80 -35.00
CA ALA A 134 3.01 -5.81 -34.15
C ALA A 134 3.49 -6.49 -32.85
N TRP A 135 4.78 -6.36 -32.52
CA TRP A 135 5.33 -6.87 -31.26
C TRP A 135 4.63 -6.19 -30.06
N PRO A 136 3.91 -6.94 -29.20
CA PRO A 136 3.33 -6.37 -28.00
C PRO A 136 4.45 -5.89 -27.07
N ALA A 137 4.23 -4.78 -26.37
CA ALA A 137 5.22 -4.20 -25.46
C ALA A 137 5.35 -5.01 -24.14
N PHE A 138 5.58 -6.32 -24.25
CA PHE A 138 5.79 -7.21 -23.13
C PHE A 138 6.95 -6.70 -22.25
N PRO A 139 6.75 -6.61 -20.93
CA PRO A 139 7.88 -6.54 -20.01
C PRO A 139 8.69 -7.83 -20.13
N VAL A 140 10.02 -7.71 -20.14
CA VAL A 140 10.94 -8.85 -20.29
C VAL A 140 11.87 -8.91 -19.08
N VAL A 141 12.09 -10.11 -18.57
CA VAL A 141 13.06 -10.46 -17.54
C VAL A 141 14.06 -11.46 -18.13
N ASP A 142 15.35 -11.21 -17.92
CA ASP A 142 16.42 -12.15 -18.26
C ASP A 142 16.96 -12.79 -16.97
N THR A 143 16.85 -14.12 -16.88
CA THR A 143 17.33 -14.88 -15.70
C THR A 143 18.85 -14.89 -15.59
N VAL A 144 19.60 -14.75 -16.69
CA VAL A 144 21.06 -14.58 -16.64
C VAL A 144 21.42 -13.27 -15.97
N ASP A 145 20.70 -12.20 -16.33
CA ASP A 145 20.95 -10.91 -15.74
C ASP A 145 20.67 -10.96 -14.24
N LEU A 146 19.51 -11.47 -13.82
CA LEU A 146 19.18 -11.64 -12.42
C LEU A 146 20.23 -12.49 -11.68
N ALA A 147 20.57 -13.68 -12.20
CA ALA A 147 21.53 -14.58 -11.59
C ALA A 147 22.89 -13.91 -11.33
N ARG A 148 23.39 -13.12 -12.28
CA ARG A 148 24.66 -12.38 -12.12
C ARG A 148 24.66 -11.33 -11.01
N ARG A 149 23.49 -10.85 -10.58
CA ARG A 149 23.39 -9.85 -9.49
C ARG A 149 23.06 -10.49 -8.15
N VAL A 150 22.37 -11.62 -8.18
CA VAL A 150 21.88 -12.31 -7.00
C VAL A 150 22.88 -13.35 -6.48
N LEU A 151 23.67 -13.95 -7.37
CA LEU A 151 24.62 -15.01 -7.05
C LEU A 151 26.07 -14.53 -7.20
N SER A 152 26.94 -15.01 -6.31
CA SER A 152 28.38 -14.74 -6.34
C SER A 152 29.13 -15.73 -7.26
N ARG A 153 30.36 -15.36 -7.66
CA ARG A 153 31.25 -16.25 -8.42
C ARG A 153 31.75 -17.45 -7.61
N GLU A 154 31.66 -17.38 -6.29
CA GLU A 154 32.01 -18.48 -5.39
C GLU A 154 30.90 -19.53 -5.35
N GLU A 155 29.64 -19.10 -5.47
CA GLU A 155 28.48 -19.99 -5.52
C GLU A 155 28.34 -20.70 -6.87
N VAL A 156 28.51 -19.96 -7.98
CA VAL A 156 28.36 -20.50 -9.33
C VAL A 156 29.52 -20.07 -10.24
N PRO A 157 30.18 -21.00 -10.95
CA PRO A 157 31.31 -20.67 -11.83
C PRO A 157 30.88 -19.86 -13.07
N ASN A 158 29.61 -20.00 -13.47
CA ASN A 158 28.99 -19.27 -14.57
C ASN A 158 27.46 -19.31 -14.41
N CYS A 159 26.76 -18.43 -15.14
CA CYS A 159 25.30 -18.35 -15.12
C CYS A 159 24.67 -19.08 -16.32
N LYS A 160 25.25 -20.19 -16.80
CA LYS A 160 24.60 -21.04 -17.81
C LYS A 160 23.41 -21.77 -17.18
N LEU A 161 22.36 -22.03 -17.96
CA LEU A 161 21.14 -22.68 -17.45
C LEU A 161 21.43 -23.99 -16.73
N GLY A 162 22.21 -24.91 -17.32
CA GLY A 162 22.60 -26.18 -16.68
C GLY A 162 23.46 -26.02 -15.41
N THR A 163 24.16 -24.89 -15.22
CA THR A 163 24.86 -24.60 -13.96
C THR A 163 23.87 -24.13 -12.90
N LEU A 164 22.95 -23.24 -13.26
CA LEU A 164 21.92 -22.73 -12.35
C LEU A 164 20.92 -23.82 -11.94
N ALA A 165 20.50 -24.67 -12.88
CA ALA A 165 19.62 -25.80 -12.65
C ALA A 165 20.18 -26.74 -11.57
N ARG A 166 21.47 -27.12 -11.69
CA ARG A 166 22.17 -27.92 -10.68
C ARG A 166 22.31 -27.21 -9.34
N PHE A 167 22.60 -25.90 -9.36
CA PHE A 167 22.74 -25.10 -8.14
C PHE A 167 21.43 -25.02 -7.34
N PHE A 168 20.32 -24.74 -8.03
CA PHE A 168 18.99 -24.66 -7.44
C PHE A 168 18.31 -26.03 -7.28
N ARG A 169 18.97 -27.12 -7.70
CA ARG A 169 18.50 -28.51 -7.62
C ARG A 169 17.12 -28.68 -8.27
N THR A 170 16.99 -28.16 -9.48
CA THR A 170 15.74 -28.25 -10.25
C THR A 170 15.38 -29.70 -10.52
N SER A 171 14.09 -30.00 -10.53
CA SER A 171 13.55 -31.32 -10.85
C SER A 171 13.64 -31.64 -12.34
N THR A 172 13.60 -30.61 -13.18
CA THR A 172 13.83 -30.72 -14.62
C THR A 172 15.27 -30.35 -14.96
N GLU A 173 16.01 -31.24 -15.63
CA GLU A 173 17.33 -30.93 -16.19
C GLU A 173 17.18 -30.30 -17.59
N PRO A 174 17.96 -29.26 -17.92
CA PRO A 174 18.01 -28.72 -19.29
C PRO A 174 18.57 -29.75 -20.26
N THR A 175 17.88 -29.98 -21.36
CA THR A 175 18.21 -31.02 -22.35
C THR A 175 18.31 -30.49 -23.78
N HIS A 176 18.32 -29.17 -23.99
CA HIS A 176 18.22 -28.56 -25.32
C HIS A 176 16.94 -28.99 -26.05
N ARG A 177 15.84 -28.98 -25.28
CA ARG A 177 14.48 -29.14 -25.76
C ARG A 177 13.67 -28.02 -25.18
N ALA A 178 13.03 -27.23 -26.04
CA ALA A 178 12.52 -25.91 -25.65
C ALA A 178 11.58 -25.97 -24.43
N LEU A 179 10.65 -26.93 -24.39
CA LEU A 179 9.72 -27.04 -23.27
C LEU A 179 10.40 -27.51 -21.97
N ALA A 180 11.38 -28.41 -22.05
CA ALA A 180 12.13 -28.88 -20.89
C ALA A 180 13.01 -27.75 -20.32
N ASP A 181 13.68 -27.00 -21.19
CA ASP A 181 14.53 -25.88 -20.82
C ASP A 181 13.70 -24.71 -20.26
N ALA A 182 12.49 -24.46 -20.79
CA ALA A 182 11.54 -23.52 -20.20
C ALA A 182 11.09 -23.93 -18.79
N ARG A 183 10.79 -25.21 -18.54
CA ARG A 183 10.47 -25.75 -17.20
C ARG A 183 11.63 -25.60 -16.23
N ALA A 184 12.84 -25.99 -16.64
CA ALA A 184 14.04 -25.78 -15.83
C ALA A 184 14.25 -24.29 -15.52
N THR A 185 13.96 -23.41 -16.48
CA THR A 185 14.05 -21.95 -16.30
C THR A 185 12.99 -21.41 -15.33
N VAL A 186 11.77 -21.98 -15.27
CA VAL A 186 10.77 -21.66 -14.23
C VAL A 186 11.34 -21.94 -12.85
N GLU A 187 11.91 -23.12 -12.64
CA GLU A 187 12.44 -23.50 -11.33
C GLU A 187 13.65 -22.63 -10.94
N VAL A 188 14.53 -22.32 -11.90
CA VAL A 188 15.62 -21.35 -11.70
C VAL A 188 15.08 -19.96 -11.36
N LEU A 189 14.02 -19.50 -12.04
CA LEU A 189 13.38 -18.22 -11.74
C LEU A 189 12.83 -18.20 -10.30
N HIS A 190 12.18 -19.26 -9.85
CA HIS A 190 11.70 -19.38 -8.47
C HIS A 190 12.85 -19.29 -7.46
N GLY A 191 13.96 -20.01 -7.68
CA GLY A 191 15.15 -19.92 -6.84
C GLY A 191 15.78 -18.51 -6.84
N LEU A 192 15.77 -17.82 -7.98
CA LEU A 192 16.24 -16.43 -8.05
C LEU A 192 15.30 -15.46 -7.32
N ILE A 193 13.98 -15.66 -7.38
CA ILE A 193 12.99 -14.87 -6.64
C ILE A 193 13.14 -15.07 -5.13
N GLU A 194 13.35 -16.31 -4.68
CA GLU A 194 13.62 -16.62 -3.27
C GLU A 194 14.85 -15.85 -2.77
N ARG A 195 15.93 -15.87 -3.55
CA ARG A 195 17.15 -15.11 -3.22
C ARG A 195 16.93 -13.59 -3.27
N LEU A 196 16.10 -13.08 -4.18
CA LEU A 196 15.71 -11.66 -4.21
C LEU A 196 14.97 -11.23 -2.94
N GLY A 197 14.24 -12.14 -2.28
CA GLY A 197 13.63 -11.91 -0.98
C GLY A 197 14.63 -11.45 0.09
N SER A 198 15.87 -11.97 0.05
CA SER A 198 16.95 -11.55 0.97
C SER A 198 17.38 -10.09 0.78
N PHE A 199 17.04 -9.49 -0.37
CA PHE A 199 17.29 -8.09 -0.68
C PHE A 199 16.03 -7.20 -0.49
N ASN A 200 14.96 -7.75 0.12
CA ASN A 200 13.66 -7.10 0.25
C ASN A 200 13.08 -6.63 -1.10
N VAL A 201 13.31 -7.39 -2.18
CA VAL A 201 12.69 -7.16 -3.47
C VAL A 201 11.40 -7.96 -3.52
N THR A 202 10.26 -7.28 -3.39
CA THR A 202 8.94 -7.93 -3.26
C THR A 202 7.97 -7.59 -4.38
N SER A 203 8.32 -6.65 -5.26
CA SER A 203 7.51 -6.26 -6.42
C SER A 203 8.23 -6.44 -7.76
N PHE A 204 7.45 -6.53 -8.84
CA PHE A 204 7.96 -6.66 -10.20
C PHE A 204 8.86 -5.49 -10.61
N GLU A 205 8.47 -4.27 -10.26
CA GLU A 205 9.19 -3.06 -10.60
C GLU A 205 10.57 -3.03 -9.91
N GLU A 206 10.64 -3.49 -8.67
CA GLU A 206 11.90 -3.65 -7.94
C GLU A 206 12.79 -4.73 -8.57
N MET A 207 12.23 -5.89 -8.89
CA MET A 207 12.93 -6.98 -9.59
C MET A 207 13.51 -6.50 -10.93
N ARG A 208 12.71 -5.79 -11.73
CA ARG A 208 13.14 -5.22 -13.00
C ARG A 208 14.20 -4.12 -12.83
N GLY A 209 14.09 -3.34 -11.76
CA GLY A 209 15.13 -2.39 -11.38
C GLY A 209 16.43 -3.10 -11.03
N PHE A 210 16.36 -4.18 -10.25
CA PHE A 210 17.52 -4.89 -9.70
C PHE A 210 18.45 -5.43 -10.79
N ALA A 211 17.91 -5.77 -11.96
CA ALA A 211 18.68 -6.19 -13.13
C ALA A 211 19.57 -5.07 -13.73
N LYS A 212 19.29 -3.79 -13.45
CA LYS A 212 20.04 -2.64 -13.98
C LYS A 212 21.35 -2.40 -13.20
N ALA A 213 22.36 -1.89 -13.90
CA ALA A 213 23.63 -1.53 -13.28
C ALA A 213 23.50 -0.24 -12.44
N PRO A 214 24.10 -0.13 -11.23
CA PRO A 214 24.09 1.09 -10.44
C PRO A 214 24.86 2.22 -11.12
N THR A 215 24.47 3.48 -10.88
CA THR A 215 25.21 4.65 -11.38
C THR A 215 26.60 4.73 -10.75
N PRO A 216 27.59 5.42 -11.38
CA PRO A 216 28.92 5.60 -10.79
C PRO A 216 28.88 6.24 -9.39
N GLU A 217 27.94 7.15 -9.16
CA GLU A 217 27.72 7.81 -7.87
C GLU A 217 27.23 6.84 -6.79
N GLN A 218 26.22 6.02 -7.09
CA GLN A 218 25.74 4.96 -6.18
C GLN A 218 26.85 3.96 -5.84
N ARG A 219 27.74 3.65 -6.80
CA ARG A 219 28.89 2.77 -6.56
C ARG A 219 29.89 3.40 -5.59
N ARG A 220 30.21 4.69 -5.75
CA ARG A 220 31.13 5.40 -4.83
C ARG A 220 30.59 5.46 -3.41
N LYS A 221 29.27 5.64 -3.26
CA LYS A 221 28.59 5.78 -1.95
C LYS A 221 28.19 4.44 -1.30
N ARG A 222 28.51 3.29 -1.92
CA ARG A 222 28.16 1.97 -1.37
C ARG A 222 28.71 1.73 0.04
N HIS A 223 29.85 2.33 0.37
CA HIS A 223 30.48 2.22 1.69
C HIS A 223 29.59 2.74 2.83
N LEU A 224 28.58 3.58 2.54
CA LEU A 224 27.60 4.03 3.54
C LEU A 224 26.71 2.90 4.06
N ALA A 225 26.66 1.77 3.37
CA ALA A 225 25.97 0.57 3.84
C ALA A 225 26.89 -0.38 4.65
N ASP A 226 28.18 -0.05 4.78
CA ASP A 226 29.13 -0.89 5.52
C ASP A 226 28.87 -0.73 7.03
N GLY A 227 28.99 -1.84 7.77
CA GLY A 227 28.74 -1.85 9.22
C GLY A 227 27.27 -1.82 9.64
N VAL A 228 26.32 -1.67 8.72
CA VAL A 228 24.88 -1.71 9.04
C VAL A 228 24.49 -3.13 9.54
N PRO A 229 23.80 -3.26 10.70
CA PRO A 229 23.40 -4.54 11.26
C PRO A 229 22.24 -5.19 10.49
N SER A 230 22.13 -6.52 10.53
CA SER A 230 21.00 -7.28 10.01
C SER A 230 19.95 -7.47 11.10
N THR A 231 19.38 -6.37 11.57
CA THR A 231 18.34 -6.33 12.61
C THR A 231 17.20 -5.41 12.19
N PRO A 232 15.98 -5.57 12.75
CA PRO A 232 14.91 -4.61 12.53
C PRO A 232 15.28 -3.25 13.14
N GLY A 233 14.84 -2.17 12.51
CA GLY A 233 15.09 -0.84 13.05
C GLY A 233 14.80 0.30 12.09
N VAL A 234 15.36 1.46 12.43
CA VAL A 234 15.23 2.71 11.67
C VAL A 234 16.59 3.12 11.13
N TYR A 235 16.64 3.59 9.89
CA TYR A 235 17.83 4.18 9.26
C TYR A 235 17.58 5.64 8.87
N LEU A 236 18.61 6.45 8.99
CA LEU A 236 18.60 7.88 8.73
C LEU A 236 19.74 8.21 7.76
N PHE A 237 19.41 8.73 6.59
CA PHE A 237 20.40 9.30 5.69
C PHE A 237 20.66 10.75 6.10
N GLU A 238 21.93 11.09 6.29
CA GLU A 238 22.39 12.40 6.75
C GLU A 238 23.36 13.00 5.75
N ASP A 239 23.35 14.32 5.61
CA ASP A 239 24.33 15.05 4.80
C ASP A 239 25.65 15.30 5.56
N ALA A 240 26.57 16.02 4.92
CA ALA A 240 27.88 16.37 5.50
C ALA A 240 27.79 17.18 6.81
N SER A 241 26.68 17.91 7.02
CA SER A 241 26.45 18.73 8.20
C SER A 241 25.72 18.00 9.33
N GLY A 242 25.27 16.76 9.08
CA GLY A 242 24.44 15.98 9.99
C GLY A 242 22.93 16.29 9.86
N GLU A 243 22.50 17.03 8.83
CA GLU A 243 21.07 17.23 8.58
C GLU A 243 20.44 15.91 8.11
N VAL A 244 19.37 15.47 8.79
CA VAL A 244 18.64 14.27 8.40
C VAL A 244 17.87 14.55 7.10
N LEU A 245 18.30 13.91 6.02
CA LEU A 245 17.70 14.00 4.69
C LEU A 245 16.47 13.10 4.55
N TYR A 246 16.56 11.88 5.08
CA TYR A 246 15.52 10.86 5.00
C TYR A 246 15.56 9.91 6.19
N VAL A 247 14.39 9.51 6.68
CA VAL A 247 14.20 8.45 7.69
C VAL A 247 13.38 7.32 7.10
N GLY A 248 13.81 6.08 7.30
CA GLY A 248 13.07 4.88 6.89
C GLY A 248 13.14 3.76 7.92
N LYS A 249 12.15 2.87 7.96
CA LYS A 249 12.20 1.62 8.74
C LYS A 249 12.54 0.39 7.89
N SER A 250 13.00 -0.68 8.55
CA SER A 250 13.09 -2.01 7.94
C SER A 250 13.02 -3.14 8.96
N GLY A 251 12.62 -4.33 8.51
CA GLY A 251 12.83 -5.58 9.23
C GLY A 251 14.28 -6.10 9.15
N ASP A 252 15.04 -5.67 8.14
CA ASP A 252 16.50 -5.91 8.02
C ASP A 252 17.17 -4.63 7.50
N LEU A 253 17.81 -3.91 8.43
CA LEU A 253 18.50 -2.65 8.14
C LEU A 253 19.57 -2.82 7.06
N ARG A 254 20.39 -3.87 7.12
CA ARG A 254 21.50 -4.10 6.18
C ARG A 254 20.98 -4.27 4.76
N SER A 255 20.04 -5.19 4.55
CA SER A 255 19.49 -5.43 3.22
C SER A 255 18.81 -4.19 2.67
N ARG A 256 18.07 -3.46 3.51
CA ARG A 256 17.38 -2.23 3.10
C ARG A 256 18.31 -1.08 2.78
N VAL A 257 19.34 -0.82 3.56
CA VAL A 257 20.29 0.27 3.27
C VAL A 257 21.08 -0.05 2.00
N ARG A 258 21.51 -1.31 1.81
CA ARG A 258 22.22 -1.74 0.59
C ARG A 258 21.42 -1.53 -0.68
N SER A 259 20.09 -1.69 -0.64
CA SER A 259 19.24 -1.55 -1.82
C SER A 259 19.22 -0.13 -2.43
N TYR A 260 19.62 0.90 -1.67
CA TYR A 260 19.74 2.27 -2.20
C TYR A 260 20.93 2.46 -3.15
N PHE A 261 21.95 1.61 -3.02
CA PHE A 261 23.21 1.67 -3.77
C PHE A 261 23.27 0.67 -4.93
N THR A 262 22.16 -0.03 -5.20
CA THR A 262 21.99 -0.95 -6.32
C THR A 262 21.22 -0.27 -7.46
N GLY A 263 21.30 -0.85 -8.67
CA GLY A 263 20.56 -0.30 -9.82
C GLY A 263 19.05 -0.50 -9.75
N SER A 264 18.54 -1.22 -8.73
CA SER A 264 17.12 -1.30 -8.37
C SER A 264 16.49 0.05 -8.04
N GLU A 265 17.29 1.02 -7.58
CA GLU A 265 16.76 2.34 -7.22
C GLU A 265 16.60 3.25 -8.46
N THR A 266 15.39 3.21 -9.04
CA THR A 266 15.06 3.94 -10.26
C THR A 266 14.44 5.33 -10.00
N ARG A 267 14.15 5.72 -8.76
CA ARG A 267 13.49 6.99 -8.44
C ARG A 267 14.48 8.14 -8.38
N GLY A 268 14.28 9.15 -9.23
CA GLY A 268 15.17 10.32 -9.32
C GLY A 268 15.37 11.03 -7.97
N ARG A 269 14.29 11.26 -7.22
CA ARG A 269 14.35 11.94 -5.90
C ARG A 269 15.13 11.14 -4.85
N VAL A 270 15.10 9.81 -4.92
CA VAL A 270 15.87 8.96 -3.99
C VAL A 270 17.34 8.95 -4.39
N ARG A 271 17.65 8.88 -5.70
CA ARG A 271 19.03 9.02 -6.18
C ARG A 271 19.64 10.37 -5.82
N GLU A 272 18.88 11.46 -5.92
CA GLU A 272 19.29 12.79 -5.47
C GLU A 272 19.65 12.79 -3.98
N MET A 273 18.79 12.20 -3.13
CA MET A 273 19.05 12.06 -1.69
C MET A 273 20.31 11.24 -1.42
N VAL A 274 20.48 10.10 -2.08
CA VAL A 274 21.66 9.23 -1.94
C VAL A 274 22.94 9.94 -2.39
N GLY A 275 22.84 10.80 -3.42
CA GLY A 275 23.96 11.63 -3.87
C GLY A 275 24.40 12.67 -2.83
N LEU A 276 23.45 13.26 -2.10
CA LEU A 276 23.70 14.22 -1.03
C LEU A 276 24.12 13.58 0.29
N ALA A 277 23.78 12.30 0.51
CA ALA A 277 24.07 11.63 1.76
C ALA A 277 25.58 11.39 1.94
N GLU A 278 26.08 11.72 3.12
CA GLU A 278 27.46 11.45 3.57
C GLU A 278 27.52 10.43 4.72
N ASN A 279 26.39 10.17 5.38
CA ASN A 279 26.32 9.21 6.47
C ASN A 279 24.99 8.46 6.48
N VAL A 280 25.00 7.24 7.03
CA VAL A 280 23.79 6.49 7.37
C VAL A 280 23.85 6.09 8.84
N ARG A 281 23.01 6.73 9.66
CA ARG A 281 22.81 6.36 11.06
C ARG A 281 21.72 5.31 11.16
N THR A 282 21.91 4.33 12.04
CA THR A 282 20.93 3.27 12.29
C THR A 282 20.55 3.21 13.76
N ILE A 283 19.30 2.84 14.04
CA ILE A 283 18.78 2.63 15.38
C ILE A 283 18.09 1.27 15.37
N GLU A 284 18.75 0.30 16.00
CA GLU A 284 18.21 -1.05 16.16
C GLU A 284 16.95 -1.01 17.03
N CYS A 285 15.99 -1.85 16.69
CA CYS A 285 14.73 -2.00 17.40
C CYS A 285 14.53 -3.48 17.72
N ALA A 286 13.84 -3.79 18.82
CA ALA A 286 13.53 -5.15 19.21
C ALA A 286 12.47 -5.77 18.29
N THR A 287 11.54 -4.95 17.77
CA THR A 287 10.40 -5.43 16.97
C THR A 287 10.11 -4.52 15.78
N GLY A 288 9.36 -5.04 14.81
CA GLY A 288 8.88 -4.26 13.68
C GLY A 288 7.91 -3.13 14.08
N LEU A 289 7.13 -3.32 15.14
CA LEU A 289 6.25 -2.28 15.70
C LEU A 289 7.07 -1.11 16.26
N GLU A 290 8.14 -1.40 17.02
CA GLU A 290 9.03 -0.36 17.53
C GLU A 290 9.67 0.44 16.39
N ALA A 291 10.16 -0.26 15.36
CA ALA A 291 10.75 0.41 14.19
C ALA A 291 9.75 1.35 13.50
N GLU A 292 8.48 0.93 13.35
CA GLU A 292 7.42 1.75 12.77
C GLU A 292 7.09 2.99 13.61
N VAL A 293 6.92 2.83 14.93
CA VAL A 293 6.64 3.96 15.82
C VAL A 293 7.84 4.92 15.88
N ARG A 294 9.06 4.40 15.96
CA ARG A 294 10.28 5.20 16.04
C ARG A 294 10.52 5.97 14.73
N GLU A 295 10.23 5.39 13.57
CA GLU A 295 10.25 6.10 12.28
C GLU A 295 9.30 7.31 12.30
N LEU A 296 8.05 7.13 12.75
CA LEU A 296 7.08 8.22 12.84
C LEU A 296 7.57 9.37 13.73
N ARG A 297 8.08 9.02 14.93
CA ARG A 297 8.60 10.01 15.88
C ARG A 297 9.79 10.79 15.30
N LEU A 298 10.74 10.11 14.66
CA LEU A 298 11.91 10.74 14.04
C LEU A 298 11.55 11.59 12.81
N ILE A 299 10.56 11.18 12.01
CA ILE A 299 10.06 12.00 10.90
C ILE A 299 9.39 13.27 11.42
N ALA A 300 8.60 13.19 12.49
CA ALA A 300 7.93 14.34 13.09
C ALA A 300 8.94 15.31 13.73
N GLU A 301 9.99 14.78 14.36
CA GLU A 301 11.08 15.55 14.98
C GLU A 301 11.96 16.25 13.92
N HIS A 302 12.51 15.51 12.97
CA HIS A 302 13.48 16.04 12.00
C HIS A 302 12.84 16.70 10.76
N LYS A 303 11.58 16.38 10.45
CA LYS A 303 10.86 16.82 9.25
C LYS A 303 11.68 16.68 7.94
N PRO A 304 12.35 15.53 7.70
CA PRO A 304 13.41 15.42 6.68
C PRO A 304 12.92 15.78 5.29
N ARG A 305 13.72 16.46 4.48
CA ARG A 305 13.31 16.97 3.15
C ARG A 305 12.77 15.88 2.21
N TYR A 306 13.31 14.66 2.28
CA TYR A 306 13.00 13.58 1.34
C TYR A 306 11.85 12.66 1.77
N ASN A 307 11.48 12.62 3.05
CA ASN A 307 10.22 12.00 3.46
C ASN A 307 9.03 12.70 2.78
N ARG A 308 7.89 12.05 2.64
CA ARG A 308 6.68 12.65 2.03
C ARG A 308 5.49 12.66 2.98
N ARG A 309 5.31 11.58 3.74
CA ARG A 309 4.24 11.39 4.73
C ARG A 309 4.77 11.68 6.13
N SER A 310 3.86 11.80 7.10
CA SER A 310 4.16 11.86 8.55
C SER A 310 5.05 13.00 9.04
N LYS A 311 5.51 13.92 8.18
CA LYS A 311 6.29 15.12 8.58
C LYS A 311 5.52 16.07 9.49
N PHE A 312 4.21 16.10 9.30
CA PHE A 312 3.34 17.08 9.94
C PHE A 312 2.11 16.38 10.51
N PRO A 313 2.26 15.51 11.52
CA PRO A 313 1.13 14.85 12.17
C PRO A 313 0.12 15.88 12.72
N GLU A 314 0.58 17.08 13.08
CA GLU A 314 -0.24 18.22 13.50
C GLU A 314 -1.14 18.80 12.40
N ARG A 315 -1.00 18.36 11.14
CA ARG A 315 -1.85 18.82 10.03
C ARG A 315 -3.05 17.90 9.76
N ALA A 316 -3.28 16.90 10.60
CA ALA A 316 -4.46 16.04 10.52
C ALA A 316 -5.76 16.87 10.52
N ILE A 317 -6.77 16.43 9.76
CA ILE A 317 -8.03 17.18 9.64
C ILE A 317 -9.04 16.63 10.64
N TRP A 318 -9.73 17.53 11.33
CA TRP A 318 -10.72 17.21 12.35
C TRP A 318 -12.00 17.95 12.10
N LEU A 319 -13.13 17.32 12.44
CA LEU A 319 -14.41 17.98 12.53
C LEU A 319 -14.69 18.31 14.00
N LYS A 320 -14.68 19.61 14.31
CA LYS A 320 -14.87 20.17 15.64
C LYS A 320 -16.31 20.62 15.86
N LEU A 321 -16.91 20.24 16.97
CA LEU A 321 -18.10 20.87 17.53
C LEU A 321 -17.66 22.00 18.46
N THR A 322 -17.93 23.26 18.08
CA THR A 322 -17.42 24.44 18.79
C THR A 322 -18.00 24.60 20.20
N VAL A 323 -17.28 25.31 21.07
CA VAL A 323 -17.76 25.70 22.40
C VAL A 323 -18.15 27.17 22.36
N GLU A 324 -19.45 27.43 22.19
CA GLU A 324 -20.08 28.76 22.19
C GLU A 324 -21.56 28.57 22.57
N PRO A 325 -22.35 29.64 22.84
CA PRO A 325 -23.76 29.49 23.24
C PRO A 325 -24.62 28.69 22.25
N PHE A 326 -24.28 28.80 20.95
CA PHE A 326 -24.91 28.02 19.88
C PHE A 326 -23.82 27.29 19.07
N PRO A 327 -23.32 26.13 19.55
CA PRO A 327 -22.28 25.33 18.90
C PRO A 327 -22.56 25.01 17.44
N ARG A 328 -21.50 24.94 16.63
CA ARG A 328 -21.55 24.53 15.22
C ARG A 328 -20.43 23.56 14.88
N LEU A 329 -20.56 22.92 13.73
CA LEU A 329 -19.50 22.10 13.15
C LEU A 329 -18.48 22.97 12.39
N SER A 330 -17.19 22.73 12.64
CA SER A 330 -16.07 23.45 12.01
C SER A 330 -14.96 22.48 11.65
N ILE A 331 -14.40 22.59 10.45
CA ILE A 331 -13.25 21.79 10.03
C ILE A 331 -11.98 22.52 10.45
N VAL A 332 -11.17 21.85 11.27
CA VAL A 332 -9.93 22.40 11.83
C VAL A 332 -8.76 21.44 11.55
N ARG A 333 -7.53 21.94 11.74
CA ARG A 333 -6.31 21.13 11.63
C ARG A 333 -5.68 20.81 12.97
N GLU A 334 -6.21 21.39 14.04
CA GLU A 334 -5.63 21.33 15.38
C GLU A 334 -6.72 21.04 16.40
N CYS A 335 -6.46 20.07 17.26
CA CYS A 335 -7.26 19.80 18.46
C CYS A 335 -6.67 20.62 19.61
N ARG A 336 -7.54 21.22 20.42
CA ARG A 336 -7.14 22.05 21.57
C ARG A 336 -7.85 21.56 22.82
N THR A 337 -7.27 21.80 23.98
CA THR A 337 -7.87 21.54 25.29
C THR A 337 -8.88 22.64 25.65
N ASP A 338 -9.92 22.80 24.82
CA ASP A 338 -10.93 23.87 24.95
C ASP A 338 -12.34 23.35 25.28
N GLY A 339 -12.44 22.07 25.64
CA GLY A 339 -13.71 21.39 25.94
C GLY A 339 -14.53 21.02 24.71
N ALA A 340 -14.10 21.36 23.49
CA ALA A 340 -14.79 20.97 22.26
C ALA A 340 -14.73 19.47 22.01
N ARG A 341 -15.63 18.98 21.15
CA ARG A 341 -15.61 17.59 20.66
C ARG A 341 -15.06 17.53 19.26
N TYR A 342 -14.30 16.47 19.00
CA TYR A 342 -13.55 16.29 17.77
C TYR A 342 -13.85 14.90 17.19
N LEU A 343 -14.17 14.89 15.90
CA LEU A 343 -14.34 13.68 15.11
C LEU A 343 -13.18 13.60 14.10
N GLY A 344 -12.44 12.50 14.11
CA GLY A 344 -11.28 12.29 13.26
C GLY A 344 -10.20 11.40 13.87
N PRO A 345 -9.00 11.37 13.27
CA PRO A 345 -8.56 12.22 12.17
C PRO A 345 -9.15 11.82 10.81
N ILE A 346 -9.37 12.79 9.95
CA ILE A 346 -9.97 12.61 8.62
C ILE A 346 -8.90 12.81 7.55
N SER A 347 -8.89 11.92 6.56
CA SER A 347 -7.82 11.84 5.54
C SER A 347 -7.78 13.02 4.55
N SER A 348 -8.90 13.74 4.38
CA SER A 348 -8.97 14.85 3.44
C SER A 348 -10.06 15.84 3.82
N ARG A 349 -9.91 17.09 3.35
CA ARG A 349 -10.93 18.12 3.54
C ARG A 349 -12.26 17.70 2.93
N ARG A 350 -12.25 17.06 1.75
CA ARG A 350 -13.45 16.53 1.10
C ARG A 350 -14.18 15.56 2.00
N GLN A 351 -13.49 14.56 2.57
CA GLN A 351 -14.12 13.61 3.49
C GLN A 351 -14.65 14.29 4.77
N ALA A 352 -13.96 15.32 5.26
CA ALA A 352 -14.45 16.08 6.42
C ALA A 352 -15.74 16.86 6.09
N GLU A 353 -15.86 17.39 4.88
CA GLU A 353 -17.10 18.02 4.39
C GLU A 353 -18.24 17.00 4.22
N GLU A 354 -17.95 15.83 3.68
CA GLU A 354 -18.92 14.73 3.55
C GLU A 354 -19.43 14.25 4.92
N ALA A 355 -18.52 14.07 5.90
CA ALA A 355 -18.88 13.70 7.26
C ALA A 355 -19.69 14.79 7.98
N ARG A 356 -19.32 16.07 7.76
CA ARG A 356 -20.09 17.23 8.26
C ARG A 356 -21.50 17.26 7.68
N ALA A 357 -21.64 16.98 6.38
CA ALA A 357 -22.94 16.93 5.72
C ALA A 357 -23.81 15.78 6.26
N ALA A 358 -23.24 14.60 6.51
CA ALA A 358 -23.96 13.49 7.12
C ALA A 358 -24.52 13.86 8.51
N LEU A 359 -23.71 14.53 9.34
CA LEU A 359 -24.15 15.01 10.66
C LEU A 359 -25.27 16.04 10.56
N HIS A 360 -25.19 16.99 9.62
CA HIS A 360 -26.24 18.00 9.42
C HIS A 360 -27.55 17.43 8.88
N GLU A 361 -27.53 16.26 8.23
CA GLU A 361 -28.77 15.59 7.83
C GLU A 361 -29.52 15.01 9.04
N ALA A 362 -28.79 14.56 10.06
CA ALA A 362 -29.36 13.91 11.25
C ALA A 362 -29.62 14.87 12.41
N VAL A 363 -28.84 15.95 12.54
CA VAL A 363 -28.91 16.89 13.66
C VAL A 363 -29.04 18.32 13.13
N PRO A 364 -30.08 19.08 13.54
CA PRO A 364 -30.36 20.43 13.03
C PRO A 364 -29.44 21.50 13.66
N LEU A 365 -28.13 21.28 13.62
CA LEU A 365 -27.14 22.27 14.02
C LEU A 365 -27.06 23.40 12.99
N ARG A 366 -26.87 24.63 13.48
CA ARG A 366 -26.63 25.79 12.62
C ARG A 366 -25.39 25.57 11.74
N GLN A 367 -25.48 26.03 10.50
CA GLN A 367 -24.39 25.96 9.51
C GLN A 367 -23.71 27.33 9.29
N CYS A 368 -24.30 28.40 9.83
CA CYS A 368 -23.79 29.76 9.65
C CYS A 368 -22.48 30.00 10.44
N THR A 369 -21.56 30.73 9.82
CA THR A 369 -20.22 31.00 10.38
C THR A 369 -20.19 32.23 11.30
N GLN A 370 -21.23 33.07 11.30
CA GLN A 370 -21.35 34.25 12.17
C GLN A 370 -21.28 33.85 13.64
N ARG A 371 -20.39 34.45 14.44
CA ARG A 371 -20.36 34.18 15.89
C ARG A 371 -21.65 34.70 16.56
N LEU A 372 -22.41 33.81 17.20
CA LEU A 372 -23.66 34.16 17.88
C LEU A 372 -23.43 34.26 19.39
N THR A 373 -23.40 35.49 19.91
CA THR A 373 -23.41 35.74 21.35
C THR A 373 -24.83 35.98 21.82
N LEU A 374 -25.14 35.67 23.08
CA LEU A 374 -26.48 35.92 23.65
C LEU A 374 -26.91 37.38 23.46
N ARG A 375 -26.01 38.33 23.75
CA ARG A 375 -26.25 39.77 23.53
C ARG A 375 -26.59 40.14 22.09
N LEU A 376 -26.04 39.44 21.10
CA LEU A 376 -26.31 39.73 19.68
C LEU A 376 -27.70 39.23 19.28
N VAL A 377 -28.11 38.08 19.80
CA VAL A 377 -29.44 37.48 19.61
C VAL A 377 -30.50 38.33 20.31
N GLU A 378 -30.29 38.69 21.58
CA GLU A 378 -31.19 39.56 22.37
C GLU A 378 -31.46 40.91 21.70
N ARG A 379 -30.46 41.47 21.01
CA ARG A 379 -30.59 42.75 20.29
C ARG A 379 -31.28 42.64 18.93
N GLY A 380 -31.68 41.43 18.50
CA GLY A 380 -32.38 41.20 17.24
C GLY A 380 -31.56 41.59 15.99
N ARG A 381 -30.23 41.59 16.08
CA ARG A 381 -29.35 42.08 15.00
C ARG A 381 -28.95 41.03 13.98
N ALA A 382 -29.24 39.76 14.25
CA ALA A 382 -29.03 38.68 13.29
C ALA A 382 -30.34 38.32 12.58
N ARG A 383 -30.25 38.02 11.28
CA ARG A 383 -31.38 37.61 10.45
C ARG A 383 -31.38 36.09 10.28
N ALA A 384 -32.56 35.50 10.23
CA ALA A 384 -32.73 34.11 9.83
C ALA A 384 -32.19 33.89 8.41
N CYS A 385 -31.54 32.75 8.18
CA CYS A 385 -31.02 32.39 6.86
C CYS A 385 -32.00 31.47 6.11
N ALA A 386 -31.73 31.21 4.83
CA ALA A 386 -32.54 30.30 4.01
C ALA A 386 -32.75 28.91 4.65
N LEU A 387 -31.76 28.40 5.41
CA LEU A 387 -31.91 27.11 6.13
C LEU A 387 -32.98 27.16 7.21
N ALA A 388 -33.19 28.31 7.85
CA ALA A 388 -34.29 28.48 8.80
C ALA A 388 -35.64 28.53 8.10
N GLU A 389 -35.74 29.19 6.95
CA GLU A 389 -36.98 29.28 6.16
C GLU A 389 -37.46 27.91 5.67
N ILE A 390 -36.54 27.00 5.35
CA ILE A 390 -36.85 25.62 4.94
C ILE A 390 -36.87 24.62 6.13
N GLY A 391 -36.82 25.10 7.37
CA GLY A 391 -36.92 24.26 8.59
C GLY A 391 -35.69 23.37 8.89
N ARG A 392 -34.53 23.64 8.28
CA ARG A 392 -33.26 22.91 8.50
C ARG A 392 -32.40 23.52 9.62
N CYS A 393 -32.87 24.60 10.25
CA CYS A 393 -32.23 25.28 11.37
C CYS A 393 -33.32 25.91 12.24
N GLY A 394 -33.27 25.77 13.56
CA GLY A 394 -34.25 26.38 14.48
C GLY A 394 -34.12 27.91 14.62
N ALA A 395 -33.22 28.53 13.88
CA ALA A 395 -32.93 29.97 13.89
C ALA A 395 -32.58 30.52 15.28
N PRO A 396 -31.53 29.99 15.95
CA PRO A 396 -31.04 30.59 17.19
C PRO A 396 -30.50 32.02 16.97
N CYS A 397 -30.23 32.42 15.72
CA CYS A 397 -29.68 33.72 15.39
C CYS A 397 -30.68 34.87 15.54
N ASP A 398 -31.99 34.65 15.32
CA ASP A 398 -33.04 35.66 15.51
C ASP A 398 -33.88 35.41 16.78
N GLY A 399 -33.48 34.44 17.60
CA GLY A 399 -34.07 34.16 18.91
C GLY A 399 -35.27 33.20 18.89
N ARG A 400 -35.64 32.61 17.73
CA ARG A 400 -36.72 31.60 17.67
C ARG A 400 -36.41 30.34 18.47
N GLU A 401 -35.14 30.03 18.65
CA GLU A 401 -34.67 28.90 19.44
C GLU A 401 -33.78 29.38 20.59
N SER A 402 -34.13 28.98 21.81
CA SER A 402 -33.36 29.33 23.01
C SER A 402 -32.06 28.53 23.10
N PRO A 403 -31.06 28.99 23.87
CA PRO A 403 -29.84 28.22 24.13
C PRO A 403 -30.11 26.82 24.68
N ASP A 404 -31.08 26.68 25.59
CA ASP A 404 -31.42 25.38 26.21
C ASP A 404 -32.09 24.44 25.23
N ALA A 405 -32.98 24.94 24.37
CA ALA A 405 -33.57 24.14 23.30
C ALA A 405 -32.50 23.68 22.29
N TYR A 406 -31.61 24.60 21.89
CA TYR A 406 -30.51 24.29 20.99
C TYR A 406 -29.52 23.28 21.60
N ALA A 407 -29.30 23.34 22.91
CA ALA A 407 -28.41 22.42 23.63
C ALA A 407 -28.85 20.95 23.51
N VAL A 408 -30.15 20.67 23.29
CA VAL A 408 -30.64 19.31 23.00
C VAL A 408 -30.02 18.78 21.70
N HIS A 409 -29.99 19.58 20.64
CA HIS A 409 -29.36 19.21 19.37
C HIS A 409 -27.85 19.03 19.52
N VAL A 410 -27.20 19.91 20.31
CA VAL A 410 -25.78 19.78 20.64
C VAL A 410 -25.50 18.48 21.40
N GLY A 411 -26.34 18.11 22.36
CA GLY A 411 -26.25 16.85 23.10
C GLY A 411 -26.30 15.63 22.17
N THR A 412 -27.25 15.62 21.22
CA THR A 412 -27.33 14.57 20.20
C THR A 412 -26.08 14.52 19.33
N ALA A 413 -25.58 15.67 18.85
CA ALA A 413 -24.36 15.71 18.06
C ALA A 413 -23.14 15.17 18.81
N ARG A 414 -23.00 15.50 20.11
CA ARG A 414 -21.94 14.96 20.97
C ARG A 414 -22.07 13.44 21.11
N SER A 415 -23.26 12.94 21.46
CA SER A 415 -23.52 11.50 21.59
C SER A 415 -23.15 10.73 20.33
N VAL A 416 -23.51 11.28 19.16
CA VAL A 416 -23.20 10.69 17.84
C VAL A 416 -21.71 10.69 17.52
N MET A 417 -21.01 11.79 17.80
CA MET A 417 -19.57 11.89 17.51
C MET A 417 -18.74 10.93 18.37
N GLU A 418 -19.18 10.66 19.60
CA GLU A 418 -18.39 9.94 20.61
C GLU A 418 -18.86 8.50 20.85
N GLY A 419 -20.09 8.18 20.43
CA GLY A 419 -20.76 6.94 20.79
C GLY A 419 -21.79 6.51 19.75
N ASP A 420 -23.07 6.74 20.04
CA ASP A 420 -24.20 6.16 19.32
C ASP A 420 -24.42 6.78 17.94
N VAL A 421 -24.01 6.07 16.89
CA VAL A 421 -24.12 6.57 15.51
C VAL A 421 -25.46 6.29 14.84
N ARG A 422 -26.38 5.58 15.50
CA ARG A 422 -27.68 5.19 14.92
C ARG A 422 -28.49 6.37 14.39
N PRO A 423 -28.52 7.57 15.02
CA PRO A 423 -29.24 8.71 14.48
C PRO A 423 -28.77 9.13 13.08
N VAL A 424 -27.45 9.14 12.84
CA VAL A 424 -26.88 9.49 11.52
C VAL A 424 -27.13 8.40 10.50
N VAL A 425 -26.97 7.14 10.91
CA VAL A 425 -27.21 5.99 10.03
C VAL A 425 -28.66 5.94 9.59
N ALA A 426 -29.61 6.11 10.53
CA ALA A 426 -31.04 6.10 10.23
C ALA A 426 -31.43 7.25 9.30
N ALA A 427 -30.97 8.48 9.58
CA ALA A 427 -31.24 9.64 8.73
C ALA A 427 -30.71 9.45 7.30
N ALA A 428 -29.49 8.93 7.17
CA ALA A 428 -28.90 8.63 5.86
C ALA A 428 -29.66 7.52 5.13
N GLN A 429 -30.04 6.44 5.82
CA GLN A 429 -30.75 5.32 5.23
C GLN A 429 -32.11 5.74 4.68
N VAL A 430 -32.91 6.47 5.45
CA VAL A 430 -34.20 7.03 5.00
C VAL A 430 -34.03 7.87 3.73
N ARG A 431 -32.96 8.68 3.67
CA ARG A 431 -32.69 9.51 2.50
C ARG A 431 -32.26 8.69 1.29
N ILE A 432 -31.40 7.70 1.48
CA ILE A 432 -30.93 6.80 0.43
C ILE A 432 -32.11 6.02 -0.16
N ASP A 433 -32.96 5.43 0.69
CA ASP A 433 -34.11 4.63 0.26
C ASP A 433 -35.11 5.49 -0.54
N ARG A 434 -35.39 6.70 -0.07
CA ARG A 434 -36.25 7.63 -0.78
C ARG A 434 -35.68 7.99 -2.15
N LEU A 435 -34.41 8.39 -2.22
CA LEU A 435 -33.76 8.73 -3.50
C LEU A 435 -33.69 7.53 -4.45
N ALA A 436 -33.46 6.33 -3.94
CA ALA A 436 -33.48 5.10 -4.72
C ALA A 436 -34.89 4.81 -5.29
N SER A 437 -35.95 5.00 -4.49
CA SER A 437 -37.34 4.87 -4.93
C SER A 437 -37.74 5.89 -6.00
N GLU A 438 -37.14 7.09 -5.94
CA GLU A 438 -37.29 8.15 -6.95
C GLU A 438 -36.39 7.94 -8.18
N LEU A 439 -35.66 6.82 -8.27
CA LEU A 439 -34.68 6.49 -9.33
C LEU A 439 -33.50 7.50 -9.43
N ARG A 440 -33.22 8.25 -8.37
CA ARG A 440 -32.16 9.27 -8.29
C ARG A 440 -30.86 8.68 -7.76
N TYR A 441 -30.31 7.71 -8.50
CA TYR A 441 -29.19 6.88 -8.05
C TYR A 441 -27.89 7.64 -7.78
N GLU A 442 -27.60 8.70 -8.52
CA GLU A 442 -26.38 9.51 -8.31
C GLU A 442 -26.44 10.25 -6.97
N GLU A 443 -27.60 10.80 -6.61
CA GLU A 443 -27.79 11.47 -5.33
C GLU A 443 -27.82 10.46 -4.17
N ALA A 444 -28.42 9.29 -4.39
CA ALA A 444 -28.37 8.19 -3.42
C ALA A 444 -26.91 7.76 -3.15
N ALA A 445 -26.09 7.67 -4.20
CA ALA A 445 -24.67 7.39 -4.09
C ALA A 445 -23.92 8.50 -3.33
N ALA A 446 -24.24 9.77 -3.58
CA ALA A 446 -23.64 10.88 -2.82
C ALA A 446 -24.01 10.83 -1.32
N GLN A 447 -25.26 10.50 -0.97
CA GLN A 447 -25.68 10.33 0.44
C GLN A 447 -25.01 9.14 1.11
N ARG A 448 -24.87 8.05 0.37
CA ARG A 448 -24.07 6.90 0.79
C ARG A 448 -22.63 7.34 1.04
N ASP A 449 -21.99 8.08 0.14
CA ASP A 449 -20.61 8.53 0.31
C ASP A 449 -20.40 9.43 1.54
N ARG A 450 -21.40 10.27 1.87
CA ARG A 450 -21.47 11.03 3.14
C ARG A 450 -21.46 10.13 4.36
N LEU A 451 -22.36 9.13 4.37
CA LEU A 451 -22.46 8.18 5.47
C LEU A 451 -21.13 7.42 5.68
N ALA A 452 -20.46 7.00 4.61
CA ALA A 452 -19.15 6.35 4.71
C ALA A 452 -18.11 7.25 5.35
N ALA A 453 -18.01 8.49 4.90
CA ALA A 453 -17.03 9.44 5.41
C ALA A 453 -17.23 9.67 6.92
N PHE A 454 -18.49 9.79 7.35
CA PHE A 454 -18.84 9.89 8.77
C PHE A 454 -18.50 8.61 9.55
N VAL A 455 -18.97 7.43 9.12
CA VAL A 455 -18.74 6.17 9.82
C VAL A 455 -17.24 5.88 9.96
N ARG A 456 -16.44 6.10 8.91
CA ARG A 456 -14.98 5.91 8.97
C ARG A 456 -14.33 6.87 9.97
N ALA A 457 -14.73 8.14 9.97
CA ALA A 457 -14.19 9.13 10.90
C ALA A 457 -14.57 8.81 12.36
N ALA A 458 -15.83 8.41 12.60
CA ALA A 458 -16.33 8.02 13.91
C ALA A 458 -15.67 6.74 14.44
N ALA A 459 -15.60 5.71 13.61
CA ALA A 459 -14.98 4.43 13.96
C ALA A 459 -13.51 4.63 14.35
N ARG A 460 -12.78 5.39 13.51
CA ARG A 460 -11.39 5.74 13.78
C ARG A 460 -11.24 6.51 15.09
N GLY A 461 -12.01 7.58 15.29
CA GLY A 461 -11.95 8.39 16.51
C GLY A 461 -12.28 7.58 17.78
N GLN A 462 -13.32 6.75 17.73
CA GLN A 462 -13.74 5.91 18.86
C GLN A 462 -12.67 4.89 19.26
N ARG A 463 -12.02 4.25 18.29
CA ARG A 463 -10.92 3.31 18.54
C ARG A 463 -9.69 3.98 19.13
N LEU A 464 -9.29 5.13 18.59
CA LEU A 464 -8.17 5.90 19.12
C LEU A 464 -8.45 6.37 20.54
N ALA A 465 -9.66 6.86 20.80
CA ALA A 465 -10.05 7.28 22.13
C ALA A 465 -10.08 6.11 23.14
N ALA A 466 -10.48 4.90 22.70
CA ALA A 466 -10.43 3.71 23.54
C ALA A 466 -8.99 3.36 23.96
N LEU A 467 -8.03 3.41 23.03
CA LEU A 467 -6.63 3.15 23.33
C LEU A 467 -5.99 4.28 24.16
N ALA A 468 -6.31 5.53 23.87
CA ALA A 468 -5.77 6.71 24.57
C ALA A 468 -6.17 6.78 26.05
N ARG A 469 -7.30 6.17 26.43
CA ARG A 469 -7.78 6.12 27.83
C ARG A 469 -7.17 5.00 28.67
N LEU A 470 -6.51 4.02 28.05
CA LEU A 470 -5.91 2.90 28.77
C LEU A 470 -4.64 3.36 29.49
N PRO A 471 -4.58 3.25 30.83
CA PRO A 471 -3.34 3.52 31.55
C PRO A 471 -2.19 2.63 31.09
N GLU A 472 -2.45 1.32 30.95
CA GLU A 472 -1.47 0.36 30.47
C GLU A 472 -2.12 -0.83 29.77
N LEU A 473 -1.48 -1.30 28.69
CA LEU A 473 -1.79 -2.51 27.97
C LEU A 473 -0.48 -3.22 27.62
N VAL A 474 -0.33 -4.46 28.07
CA VAL A 474 0.76 -5.35 27.65
C VAL A 474 0.18 -6.39 26.71
N ALA A 475 0.74 -6.47 25.52
CA ALA A 475 0.34 -7.43 24.50
C ALA A 475 1.54 -8.16 23.91
N ALA A 476 1.31 -9.39 23.46
CA ALA A 476 2.34 -10.27 22.93
C ALA A 476 1.91 -10.91 21.61
N ARG A 477 2.83 -11.02 20.65
CA ARG A 477 2.61 -11.68 19.36
C ARG A 477 3.66 -12.77 19.14
N PRO A 478 3.33 -13.93 18.55
CA PRO A 478 4.35 -14.91 18.16
C PRO A 478 5.35 -14.30 17.17
N GLY A 479 6.64 -14.47 17.45
CA GLY A 479 7.73 -14.14 16.55
C GLY A 479 7.98 -15.25 15.52
N PHE A 480 8.68 -14.92 14.43
CA PHE A 480 9.02 -15.89 13.38
C PHE A 480 10.04 -16.95 13.83
N ASP A 481 10.82 -16.65 14.86
CA ASP A 481 11.84 -17.52 15.46
C ASP A 481 11.27 -18.50 16.49
N GLY A 482 9.95 -18.49 16.72
CA GLY A 482 9.29 -19.26 17.76
C GLY A 482 9.32 -18.60 19.14
N GLY A 483 9.80 -17.35 19.23
CA GLY A 483 9.71 -16.50 20.41
C GLY A 483 8.44 -15.67 20.45
N TRP A 484 8.44 -14.60 21.25
CA TRP A 484 7.36 -13.62 21.31
C TRP A 484 7.89 -12.20 21.12
N GLU A 485 7.15 -11.36 20.41
CA GLU A 485 7.28 -9.91 20.42
C GLU A 485 6.36 -9.35 21.52
N LEU A 486 6.85 -8.42 22.33
CA LEU A 486 6.12 -7.75 23.40
C LEU A 486 5.95 -6.26 23.07
N ALA A 487 4.79 -5.70 23.44
CA ALA A 487 4.51 -4.28 23.39
C ALA A 487 3.86 -3.82 24.70
N VAL A 488 4.42 -2.76 25.29
CA VAL A 488 3.83 -2.04 26.43
C VAL A 488 3.29 -0.72 25.91
N VAL A 489 1.98 -0.52 26.05
CA VAL A 489 1.27 0.66 25.55
C VAL A 489 0.69 1.41 26.74
N ARG A 490 0.93 2.72 26.84
CA ARG A 490 0.39 3.59 27.90
C ARG A 490 -0.26 4.81 27.28
N TYR A 491 -1.54 5.05 27.56
CA TYR A 491 -2.34 6.16 27.00
C TYR A 491 -2.20 6.28 25.46
N GLY A 492 -2.25 5.14 24.77
CA GLY A 492 -2.08 5.04 23.31
C GLY A 492 -0.65 5.09 22.78
N ARG A 493 0.34 5.42 23.62
CA ARG A 493 1.75 5.50 23.25
C ARG A 493 2.44 4.15 23.40
N LEU A 494 3.25 3.76 22.43
CA LEU A 494 4.17 2.63 22.61
C LEU A 494 5.28 3.07 23.59
N ALA A 495 5.15 2.62 24.84
CA ALA A 495 6.06 2.97 25.93
C ALA A 495 7.30 2.07 25.95
N ALA A 496 7.17 0.82 25.52
CA ALA A 496 8.29 -0.09 25.29
C ALA A 496 7.93 -1.20 24.32
N ALA A 497 8.96 -1.81 23.73
CA ALA A 497 8.85 -3.04 22.95
C ALA A 497 10.02 -3.96 23.30
N GLY A 498 9.80 -5.27 23.19
CA GLY A 498 10.82 -6.25 23.54
C GLY A 498 10.53 -7.60 22.90
N THR A 499 11.37 -8.59 23.20
CA THR A 499 11.17 -9.97 22.74
C THR A 499 11.37 -10.97 23.88
N VAL A 500 10.72 -12.12 23.76
CA VAL A 500 10.91 -13.30 24.61
C VAL A 500 11.51 -14.40 23.74
N PRO A 501 12.69 -14.95 24.11
CA PRO A 501 13.29 -16.05 23.36
C PRO A 501 12.40 -17.30 23.33
N PRO A 502 12.56 -18.16 22.32
CA PRO A 502 11.87 -19.45 22.25
C PRO A 502 12.12 -20.28 23.51
N ARG A 503 11.06 -20.94 24.02
CA ARG A 503 11.08 -21.80 25.22
C ARG A 503 11.42 -21.09 26.55
N ALA A 504 11.65 -19.78 26.55
CA ALA A 504 11.82 -19.02 27.77
C ALA A 504 10.48 -18.79 28.47
N HIS A 505 10.49 -18.73 29.80
CA HIS A 505 9.31 -18.31 30.56
C HIS A 505 9.07 -16.80 30.31
N PRO A 506 7.89 -16.37 29.84
CA PRO A 506 7.68 -14.99 29.39
C PRO A 506 7.63 -13.97 30.53
N ARG A 507 7.25 -14.38 31.75
CA ARG A 507 6.95 -13.45 32.84
C ARG A 507 8.11 -12.52 33.24
N PRO A 508 9.36 -13.00 33.46
CA PRO A 508 10.47 -12.11 33.78
C PRO A 508 10.77 -11.06 32.71
N TYR A 509 10.56 -11.39 31.43
CA TYR A 509 10.75 -10.45 30.31
C TYR A 509 9.66 -9.38 30.29
N VAL A 510 8.41 -9.77 30.54
CA VAL A 510 7.29 -8.83 30.68
C VAL A 510 7.53 -7.88 31.85
N ASP A 511 7.85 -8.41 33.04
CA ASP A 511 8.07 -7.61 34.25
C ASP A 511 9.25 -6.62 34.05
N ALA A 512 10.36 -7.07 33.46
CA ALA A 512 11.51 -6.22 33.15
C ALA A 512 11.18 -5.13 32.10
N LEU A 513 10.39 -5.48 31.08
CA LEU A 513 9.98 -4.54 30.04
C LEU A 513 9.05 -3.46 30.60
N VAL A 514 8.07 -3.84 31.43
CA VAL A 514 7.15 -2.90 32.09
C VAL A 514 7.90 -1.97 33.05
N ALA A 515 8.86 -2.50 33.80
CA ALA A 515 9.68 -1.72 34.74
C ALA A 515 10.60 -0.70 34.06
N THR A 516 11.06 -0.97 32.83
CA THR A 516 11.92 -0.06 32.05
C THR A 516 11.16 0.77 31.02
N ALA A 517 9.84 0.55 30.87
CA ALA A 517 9.01 1.27 29.91
C ALA A 517 8.89 2.76 30.23
N GLU A 518 8.83 3.57 29.17
CA GLU A 518 8.69 5.02 29.25
C GLU A 518 7.51 5.41 30.16
N THR A 519 7.73 6.33 31.09
CA THR A 519 6.64 6.91 31.89
C THR A 519 5.80 7.82 30.99
N VAL A 520 4.53 7.48 30.82
CA VAL A 520 3.59 8.28 30.03
C VAL A 520 2.51 8.78 30.98
N PHE A 521 2.39 10.11 31.07
CA PHE A 521 1.33 10.73 31.87
C PHE A 521 0.00 10.66 31.13
N PRO A 522 -1.14 10.65 31.86
CA PRO A 522 -2.44 10.78 31.23
C PRO A 522 -2.54 12.13 30.50
N PRO A 523 -3.21 12.18 29.34
CA PRO A 523 -3.39 13.43 28.60
C PRO A 523 -4.06 14.49 29.51
N ALA A 524 -3.55 15.72 29.48
CA ALA A 524 -4.05 16.79 30.32
C ALA A 524 -5.52 17.12 29.98
N GLY A 525 -6.40 16.98 30.98
CA GLY A 525 -7.83 17.26 30.87
C GLY A 525 -8.64 16.00 30.49
N GLU A 526 -9.47 15.54 31.44
CA GLU A 526 -10.53 14.58 31.15
C GLU A 526 -11.48 15.17 30.10
N ALA A 527 -11.35 14.74 28.85
CA ALA A 527 -12.40 14.90 27.86
C ALA A 527 -13.24 13.61 27.85
N PRO A 528 -14.50 13.62 28.33
CA PRO A 528 -15.41 12.53 28.04
C PRO A 528 -15.62 12.47 26.53
N GLY A 529 -15.06 11.45 25.86
CA GLY A 529 -15.44 11.05 24.51
C GLY A 529 -14.66 11.61 23.30
N GLY A 530 -13.69 12.50 23.48
CA GLY A 530 -12.87 13.03 22.38
C GLY A 530 -11.39 12.89 22.67
N VAL A 531 -10.59 12.44 21.70
CA VAL A 531 -9.12 12.42 21.83
C VAL A 531 -8.65 13.85 22.08
N ALA A 532 -8.25 14.17 23.31
CA ALA A 532 -7.39 15.32 23.57
C ALA A 532 -6.01 14.93 23.02
N LEU A 533 -5.79 15.19 21.73
CA LEU A 533 -4.44 15.18 21.19
C LEU A 533 -3.72 16.35 21.85
N GLY A 534 -3.00 16.05 22.93
CA GLY A 534 -2.09 16.99 23.54
C GLY A 534 -1.11 17.49 22.49
N GLU A 535 -0.73 18.76 22.60
CA GLU A 535 0.46 19.25 21.91
C GLU A 535 1.64 18.36 22.31
N PRO A 536 2.45 17.85 21.36
CA PRO A 536 3.78 17.36 21.70
C PRO A 536 4.56 18.51 22.36
N PRO A 537 5.20 18.34 23.54
CA PRO A 537 5.42 17.11 24.28
C PRO A 537 4.68 17.12 25.63
N SER A 538 3.37 16.84 25.65
CA SER A 538 2.71 16.42 26.89
C SER A 538 1.58 15.39 26.65
N ALA A 539 1.90 14.14 27.01
CA ALA A 539 1.01 13.13 27.58
C ALA A 539 0.04 12.32 26.69
N GLY A 540 0.24 12.23 25.37
CA GLY A 540 -0.46 11.24 24.52
C GLY A 540 0.25 11.01 23.19
N ALA A 541 0.16 9.79 22.63
CA ALA A 541 0.70 9.51 21.29
C ALA A 541 -0.04 10.25 20.18
N THR A 542 0.64 10.44 19.04
CA THR A 542 -0.04 10.96 17.84
C THR A 542 -1.07 9.94 17.33
N ALA A 543 -2.05 10.41 16.57
CA ALA A 543 -3.03 9.49 15.97
C ALA A 543 -2.38 8.46 15.02
N GLU A 544 -1.34 8.86 14.27
CA GLU A 544 -0.60 7.92 13.40
C GLU A 544 0.11 6.83 14.23
N GLU A 545 0.71 7.18 15.36
CA GLU A 545 1.32 6.21 16.27
C GLU A 545 0.29 5.26 16.87
N MET A 546 -0.82 5.78 17.41
CA MET A 546 -1.91 4.95 17.95
C MET A 546 -2.48 4.00 16.89
N GLU A 547 -2.53 4.43 15.63
CA GLU A 547 -2.94 3.55 14.52
C GLU A 547 -1.94 2.44 14.23
N CYS A 548 -0.63 2.68 14.39
CA CYS A 548 0.38 1.62 14.30
C CYS A 548 0.14 0.56 15.38
N VAL A 549 -0.07 1.01 16.61
CA VAL A 549 -0.36 0.14 17.75
C VAL A 549 -1.66 -0.64 17.53
N LEU A 550 -2.75 0.03 17.15
CA LEU A 550 -4.03 -0.62 16.87
C LEU A 550 -3.93 -1.64 15.72
N ARG A 551 -3.21 -1.31 14.63
CA ARG A 551 -2.98 -2.26 13.53
C ARG A 551 -2.21 -3.48 14.01
N TRP A 552 -1.18 -3.29 14.83
CA TRP A 552 -0.41 -4.40 15.38
C TRP A 552 -1.27 -5.24 16.32
N LEU A 553 -2.08 -4.63 17.19
CA LEU A 553 -3.00 -5.32 18.09
C LEU A 553 -4.09 -6.13 17.35
N ASP A 554 -4.50 -5.68 16.17
CA ASP A 554 -5.47 -6.36 15.30
C ASP A 554 -4.85 -7.56 14.55
N LEU A 555 -3.52 -7.75 14.59
CA LEU A 555 -2.88 -8.85 13.88
C LEU A 555 -3.31 -10.22 14.45
N PRO A 556 -3.51 -11.24 13.58
CA PRO A 556 -3.79 -12.59 14.03
C PRO A 556 -2.70 -13.11 14.98
N GLY A 557 -3.12 -13.76 16.07
CA GLY A 557 -2.22 -14.38 17.03
C GLY A 557 -1.72 -13.47 18.16
N VAL A 558 -2.03 -12.17 18.12
CA VAL A 558 -1.76 -11.27 19.25
C VAL A 558 -2.60 -11.66 20.46
N ARG A 559 -1.98 -11.64 21.63
CA ARG A 559 -2.57 -11.98 22.92
C ARG A 559 -2.42 -10.79 23.86
N LEU A 560 -3.50 -10.47 24.58
CA LEU A 560 -3.43 -9.55 25.70
C LEU A 560 -2.82 -10.28 26.90
N VAL A 561 -1.77 -9.71 27.46
CA VAL A 561 -1.06 -10.25 28.62
C VAL A 561 -1.60 -9.60 29.88
N GLU A 562 -1.62 -8.26 29.91
CA GLU A 562 -2.15 -7.45 31.00
C GLU A 562 -2.88 -6.22 30.46
N VAL A 563 -3.97 -5.85 31.11
CA VAL A 563 -4.71 -4.61 30.82
C VAL A 563 -5.00 -3.94 32.15
N ASP A 564 -4.50 -2.72 32.32
CA ASP A 564 -4.96 -1.83 33.38
C ASP A 564 -6.13 -0.98 32.85
N GLY A 565 -7.23 -0.94 33.60
CA GLY A 565 -8.49 -0.32 33.18
C GLY A 565 -9.32 -1.17 32.20
N ALA A 566 -10.09 -0.51 31.34
CA ALA A 566 -11.06 -1.15 30.45
C ALA A 566 -10.88 -0.74 29.00
N TRP A 567 -10.53 -1.69 28.12
CA TRP A 567 -10.44 -1.45 26.68
C TRP A 567 -11.79 -1.73 26.03
N THR A 568 -12.61 -0.69 25.89
CA THR A 568 -13.98 -0.82 25.39
C THR A 568 -14.30 0.21 24.31
N CYS A 569 -15.18 -0.21 23.39
CA CYS A 569 -15.79 0.65 22.37
C CYS A 569 -17.31 0.75 22.61
N PRO A 570 -17.96 1.85 22.22
CA PRO A 570 -19.41 2.00 22.34
C PRO A 570 -20.17 0.89 21.60
N ALA A 571 -21.16 0.27 22.23
CA ALA A 571 -21.95 -0.81 21.64
C ALA A 571 -22.74 -0.41 20.39
N HIS A 572 -23.14 0.86 20.31
CA HIS A 572 -23.76 1.46 19.12
C HIS A 572 -22.78 2.39 18.37
N GLY A 573 -21.49 2.12 18.52
CA GLY A 573 -20.41 2.82 17.83
C GLY A 573 -20.34 2.50 16.35
N ALA A 574 -19.48 3.24 15.66
CA ALA A 574 -19.31 3.12 14.22
C ALA A 574 -18.50 1.89 13.77
N GLU A 575 -17.70 1.29 14.66
CA GLU A 575 -16.83 0.16 14.29
C GLU A 575 -17.63 -1.04 13.77
N GLY A 576 -18.78 -1.35 14.37
CA GLY A 576 -19.64 -2.45 13.93
C GLY A 576 -20.19 -2.27 12.50
N LEU A 577 -20.23 -1.03 12.00
CA LEU A 577 -20.69 -0.70 10.65
C LEU A 577 -19.53 -0.63 9.63
N ARG A 578 -18.29 -0.53 10.11
CA ARG A 578 -17.12 -0.29 9.26
C ARG A 578 -16.94 -1.38 8.21
N ALA A 579 -17.02 -2.66 8.59
CA ALA A 579 -16.87 -3.77 7.67
C ALA A 579 -17.96 -3.81 6.58
N PHE A 580 -19.19 -3.43 6.91
CA PHE A 580 -20.29 -3.32 5.94
C PHE A 580 -20.03 -2.17 4.96
N ILE A 581 -19.66 -1.00 5.49
CA ILE A 581 -19.30 0.18 4.70
C ILE A 581 -18.06 -0.08 3.84
N ASP A 582 -17.04 -0.80 4.29
CA ASP A 582 -15.87 -1.02 3.42
C ASP A 582 -16.21 -1.97 2.25
N ARG A 583 -16.94 -3.06 2.51
CA ARG A 583 -17.43 -3.99 1.45
C ARG A 583 -18.37 -3.34 0.44
N ALA A 584 -19.27 -2.47 0.89
CA ALA A 584 -20.23 -1.81 0.00
C ALA A 584 -19.57 -0.80 -0.95
N TYR A 585 -18.34 -0.37 -0.67
CA TYR A 585 -17.65 0.72 -1.37
C TYR A 585 -16.49 0.23 -2.24
N GLU A 586 -15.81 -0.87 -1.86
CA GLU A 586 -14.85 -1.57 -2.72
C GLU A 586 -15.46 -1.94 -4.08
N ARG A 587 -16.68 -2.49 -4.09
CA ARG A 587 -17.40 -2.92 -5.31
C ARG A 587 -17.75 -1.78 -6.29
N THR A 588 -17.67 -0.52 -5.86
CA THR A 588 -18.00 0.63 -6.74
C THR A 588 -16.81 1.24 -7.46
N HIS A 589 -15.58 0.99 -7.02
CA HIS A 589 -14.38 1.45 -7.74
C HIS A 589 -13.99 0.54 -8.91
N ASP A 590 -14.31 -0.75 -8.85
CA ASP A 590 -14.10 -1.67 -9.98
C ASP A 590 -15.03 -1.39 -11.15
N ARG A 591 -16.33 -1.17 -10.88
CA ARG A 591 -17.32 -0.86 -11.93
C ARG A 591 -17.05 0.45 -12.67
N GLY A 592 -16.32 1.39 -12.04
CA GLY A 592 -15.91 2.64 -12.67
C GLY A 592 -14.80 2.46 -13.71
N ARG A 593 -13.94 1.44 -13.55
CA ARG A 593 -12.90 1.10 -14.54
C ARG A 593 -13.48 0.40 -15.76
N ASP A 594 -14.41 -0.54 -15.56
CA ASP A 594 -15.04 -1.27 -16.66
C ASP A 594 -15.86 -0.36 -17.58
N ARG A 595 -16.64 0.58 -17.01
CA ARG A 595 -17.42 1.55 -17.79
C ARG A 595 -16.57 2.59 -18.53
N ALA A 596 -15.39 2.91 -18.00
CA ALA A 596 -14.45 3.82 -18.67
C ALA A 596 -13.73 3.13 -19.86
N TYR A 597 -13.58 1.80 -19.80
CA TYR A 597 -13.08 0.98 -20.89
C TYR A 597 -14.11 0.86 -22.02
N GLU A 598 -15.37 0.54 -21.69
CA GLU A 598 -16.47 0.40 -22.67
C GLU A 598 -16.79 1.71 -23.43
N ARG A 599 -16.72 2.88 -22.77
CA ARG A 599 -16.90 4.18 -23.46
C ARG A 599 -15.76 4.54 -24.41
N ARG A 600 -14.54 4.04 -24.18
CA ARG A 600 -13.41 4.26 -25.10
C ARG A 600 -13.49 3.37 -26.33
N GLU A 601 -14.08 2.19 -26.23
CA GLU A 601 -14.34 1.31 -27.37
C GLU A 601 -15.48 1.80 -28.26
N ALA A 602 -16.56 2.32 -27.68
CA ALA A 602 -17.70 2.84 -28.43
C ALA A 602 -17.41 4.15 -29.20
N SER A 603 -16.30 4.84 -28.90
CA SER A 603 -15.95 6.14 -29.50
C SER A 603 -14.94 6.06 -30.66
N ARG A 604 -14.55 4.86 -31.12
CA ARG A 604 -13.72 4.71 -32.32
C ARG A 604 -14.57 4.91 -33.59
N PRO A 605 -14.23 5.86 -34.48
CA PRO A 605 -14.94 6.02 -35.74
C PRO A 605 -14.75 4.76 -36.60
N ARG A 606 -15.86 4.14 -37.02
CA ARG A 606 -15.84 3.04 -38.01
C ARG A 606 -15.35 3.61 -39.34
N GLY A 607 -14.10 3.30 -39.68
CA GLY A 607 -13.47 3.66 -40.95
C GLY A 607 -14.20 3.01 -42.14
N VAL A 608 -14.40 3.83 -43.16
CA VAL A 608 -15.06 3.58 -44.43
C VAL A 608 -14.37 2.45 -45.21
N ARG A 609 -15.14 1.49 -45.73
CA ARG A 609 -14.69 0.53 -46.75
C ARG A 609 -14.48 1.27 -48.08
N PRO A 610 -13.33 1.14 -48.77
CA PRO A 610 -13.28 1.40 -50.20
C PRO A 610 -13.77 0.16 -50.97
N LEU A 611 -14.63 0.43 -51.94
CA LEU A 611 -15.03 -0.49 -53.00
C LEU A 611 -13.87 -0.70 -53.97
N ARG A 612 -13.33 -1.92 -54.03
CA ARG A 612 -13.13 -2.77 -55.23
C ARG A 612 -12.28 -3.98 -54.89
#